data_AF-A0A7K7A9V4-F1
#
_entry.id   AF-A0A7K7A9V4-F1
#
_cell.length_a   1.000
_cell.length_b   1.000
_cell.length_c   1.000
_cell.angle_alpha   90.00
_cell.angle_beta   90.00
_cell.angle_gamma   90.00
#
_symmetry.space_group_name_H-M   'P 1'
#
loop_
_entity.id
_entity.type
_entity.pdbx_description
1 polymer ?
#
loop_
_entity_poly.entity_id
_entity_poly.type
_entity_poly.pdbx_seq_one_letter_code
_entity_poly.pdbx_strand_id
1 'polypeptide(L)'
;AGSFQDANVIQCAYNLNFPLHAVPAGSAPCSSWSAFSVSSPAVVLETVKQAEDRAEAVVVRLYEAHGSTAVAWLQTSLPVREAMLCDLLERPTAGSCVPLEQRGLRLSFTPFQVLSVLLVLRQ
;
A
#
# COMPACT_ATOMS: atom_id res chain seq x y z
N ALA A 1 -1.80 -28.96 4.47
CA ALA A 1 -0.85 -28.96 5.61
C ALA A 1 0.11 -27.80 5.40
N GLY A 2 0.40 -27.02 6.45
CA GLY A 2 1.14 -25.76 6.39
C GLY A 2 0.75 -24.84 7.55
N SER A 3 1.46 -23.73 7.71
CA SER A 3 1.09 -22.69 8.68
C SER A 3 -0.13 -21.88 8.21
N PHE A 4 -0.72 -21.06 9.09
CA PHE A 4 -1.79 -20.14 8.68
C PHE A 4 -1.31 -19.09 7.67
N GLN A 5 -0.04 -18.70 7.77
CA GLN A 5 0.62 -17.80 6.83
C GLN A 5 0.67 -18.42 5.43
N ASP A 6 1.06 -19.69 5.31
CA ASP A 6 1.12 -20.41 4.02
C ASP A 6 -0.27 -20.54 3.36
N ALA A 7 -1.32 -20.57 4.18
CA ALA A 7 -2.70 -20.67 3.74
C ALA A 7 -3.34 -19.31 3.35
N ASN A 8 -2.60 -18.20 3.45
CA ASN A 8 -3.08 -16.85 3.14
C ASN A 8 -4.40 -16.47 3.84
N VAL A 9 -4.63 -16.98 5.05
CA VAL A 9 -5.92 -16.80 5.74
C VAL A 9 -6.26 -15.33 5.98
N ILE A 10 -5.24 -14.47 6.14
CA ILE A 10 -5.38 -13.03 6.31
C ILE A 10 -5.99 -12.40 5.05
N GLN A 11 -5.44 -12.69 3.87
CA GLN A 11 -5.98 -12.20 2.59
C GLN A 11 -7.39 -12.73 2.34
N CYS A 12 -7.64 -14.02 2.61
CA CYS A 12 -8.97 -14.61 2.48
C CYS A 12 -9.99 -13.92 3.39
N ALA A 13 -9.59 -13.56 4.62
CA ALA A 13 -10.45 -12.81 5.53
C ALA A 13 -10.76 -11.41 4.99
N TYR A 14 -9.80 -10.68 4.42
CA TYR A 14 -10.09 -9.40 3.75
C TYR A 14 -11.06 -9.59 2.58
N ASN A 15 -10.81 -10.55 1.68
CA ASN A 15 -11.68 -10.79 0.53
C ASN A 15 -13.12 -11.17 0.94
N LEU A 16 -13.29 -11.82 2.10
CA LEU A 16 -14.59 -12.14 2.65
C LEU A 16 -15.30 -10.91 3.25
N ASN A 17 -14.56 -10.05 3.95
CA ASN A 17 -15.13 -8.91 4.67
C ASN A 17 -15.27 -7.64 3.82
N PHE A 18 -14.55 -7.53 2.71
CA PHE A 18 -14.60 -6.42 1.77
C PHE A 18 -15.12 -6.90 0.41
N PRO A 19 -16.45 -6.86 0.19
CA PRO A 19 -17.05 -7.45 -0.99
C PRO A 19 -16.61 -6.74 -2.27
N LEU A 20 -16.50 -7.50 -3.36
CA LEU A 20 -16.24 -6.97 -4.68
C LEU A 20 -17.41 -6.09 -5.14
N HIS A 21 -17.10 -4.89 -5.63
CA HIS A 21 -18.08 -4.01 -6.26
C HIS A 21 -18.06 -4.19 -7.78
N ALA A 22 -19.18 -4.66 -8.33
CA ALA A 22 -19.38 -4.75 -9.78
C ALA A 22 -20.16 -3.53 -10.29
N VAL A 23 -19.65 -2.90 -11.34
CA VAL A 23 -20.32 -1.78 -12.03
C VAL A 23 -20.44 -2.10 -13.52
N PRO A 24 -21.51 -1.66 -14.22
CA PRO A 24 -21.62 -1.84 -15.66
C PRO A 24 -20.41 -1.22 -16.37
N ALA A 25 -19.79 -1.99 -17.26
CA ALA A 25 -18.71 -1.47 -18.08
C ALA A 25 -19.24 -0.45 -19.09
N GLY A 26 -18.46 0.61 -19.34
CA GLY A 26 -18.71 1.49 -20.48
C GLY A 26 -18.47 0.77 -21.80
N SER A 27 -18.86 1.40 -22.92
CA SER A 27 -18.67 0.86 -24.27
C SER A 27 -17.21 0.81 -24.74
N ALA A 28 -16.28 1.41 -23.98
CA ALA A 28 -14.87 1.41 -24.30
C ALA A 28 -14.18 0.13 -23.77
N PRO A 29 -13.23 -0.45 -24.52
CA PRO A 29 -12.38 -1.51 -24.01
C PRO A 29 -11.63 -1.03 -22.76
N CYS A 30 -11.79 -1.73 -21.65
CA CYS A 30 -11.03 -1.46 -20.43
C CYS A 30 -9.98 -2.56 -20.26
N SER A 31 -8.70 -2.19 -20.31
CA SER A 31 -7.62 -3.09 -19.93
C SER A 31 -7.60 -3.28 -18.42
N SER A 32 -7.21 -4.47 -17.95
CA SER A 32 -6.96 -4.71 -16.52
C SER A 32 -5.96 -3.67 -15.99
N TRP A 33 -6.30 -3.03 -14.88
CA TRP A 33 -5.48 -2.00 -14.25
C TRP A 33 -5.39 -2.24 -12.75
N SER A 34 -4.21 -1.99 -12.17
CA SER A 34 -4.00 -2.00 -10.72
C SER A 34 -3.29 -0.73 -10.29
N ALA A 35 -3.89 -0.03 -9.34
CA ALA A 35 -3.30 1.18 -8.75
C ALA A 35 -2.05 0.86 -7.91
N PHE A 36 -2.02 -0.29 -7.24
CA PHE A 36 -0.97 -0.69 -6.30
C PHE A 36 -0.63 -2.18 -6.39
N SER A 37 0.60 -2.52 -6.02
CA SER A 37 1.04 -3.90 -5.81
C SER A 37 2.07 -3.93 -4.68
N VAL A 38 2.02 -4.98 -3.84
CA VAL A 38 2.96 -5.20 -2.73
C VAL A 38 3.66 -6.54 -2.95
N SER A 39 5.00 -6.54 -2.95
CA SER A 39 5.77 -7.72 -3.36
C SER A 39 5.87 -8.83 -2.31
N SER A 40 5.39 -8.62 -1.08
CA SER A 40 5.52 -9.57 0.02
C SER A 40 4.13 -9.93 0.56
N PRO A 41 3.77 -11.22 0.67
CA PRO A 41 2.50 -11.62 1.27
C PRO A 41 2.43 -11.33 2.78
N ALA A 42 3.58 -11.10 3.42
CA ALA A 42 3.66 -10.72 4.84
C ALA A 42 3.25 -9.26 5.10
N VAL A 43 3.12 -8.44 4.06
CA VAL A 43 2.79 -7.01 4.19
C VAL A 43 1.46 -6.73 3.50
N VAL A 44 0.52 -6.17 4.25
CA VAL A 44 -0.82 -5.83 3.76
C VAL A 44 -0.88 -4.32 3.54
N LEU A 45 -1.30 -3.90 2.33
CA LEU A 45 -1.72 -2.53 2.07
C LEU A 45 -3.16 -2.38 2.58
N GLU A 46 -3.32 -1.68 3.67
CA GLU A 46 -4.60 -1.59 4.39
C GLU A 46 -5.38 -0.34 4.00
N THR A 47 -4.75 0.82 4.05
CA THR A 47 -5.45 2.08 3.75
C THR A 47 -4.85 2.73 2.51
N VAL A 48 -5.73 3.21 1.64
CA VAL A 48 -5.41 4.18 0.60
C VAL A 48 -6.45 5.29 0.71
N LYS A 49 -6.01 6.52 0.97
CA LYS A 49 -6.91 7.67 1.04
C LYS A 49 -6.21 8.94 0.54
N GLN A 50 -6.99 9.91 0.07
CA GLN A 50 -6.46 11.26 -0.13
C GLN A 50 -6.02 11.82 1.23
N ALA A 51 -4.89 12.53 1.26
CA ALA A 51 -4.44 13.23 2.46
C ALA A 51 -5.41 14.37 2.79
N GLU A 52 -5.67 14.58 4.08
CA GLU A 52 -6.71 15.52 4.54
C GLU A 52 -6.33 16.98 4.24
N ASP A 53 -5.07 17.35 4.53
CA ASP A 53 -4.57 18.72 4.38
C ASP A 53 -3.74 18.92 3.10
N ARG A 54 -3.64 17.90 2.23
CA ARG A 54 -2.78 17.92 1.03
C ARG A 54 -3.48 17.26 -0.15
N ALA A 55 -4.24 18.04 -0.91
CA ALA A 55 -5.06 17.53 -2.01
C ALA A 55 -4.24 16.79 -3.10
N GLU A 56 -2.97 17.15 -3.26
CA GLU A 56 -2.02 16.54 -4.18
C GLU A 56 -1.32 15.28 -3.64
N ALA A 57 -1.73 14.79 -2.47
CA ALA A 57 -1.12 13.63 -1.82
C ALA A 57 -2.13 12.53 -1.50
N VAL A 58 -1.62 11.30 -1.54
CA VAL A 58 -2.32 10.08 -1.12
C VAL A 58 -1.58 9.48 0.05
N VAL A 59 -2.28 9.20 1.13
CA VAL A 59 -1.75 8.41 2.25
C VAL A 59 -2.00 6.94 1.96
N VAL A 60 -0.93 6.16 2.02
CA VAL A 60 -1.00 4.70 2.01
C VAL A 60 -0.50 4.14 3.34
N ARG A 61 -1.26 3.21 3.93
CA ARG A 61 -0.90 2.56 5.19
C ARG A 61 -0.71 1.09 4.97
N LEU A 62 0.43 0.58 5.39
CA LEU A 62 0.79 -0.82 5.30
C LEU A 62 1.12 -1.36 6.69
N TYR A 63 0.90 -2.66 6.89
CA TYR A 63 1.35 -3.33 8.10
C TYR A 63 1.95 -4.70 7.82
N GLU A 64 2.89 -5.12 8.66
CA GLU A 64 3.43 -6.47 8.67
C GLU A 64 2.50 -7.40 9.46
N ALA A 65 2.07 -8.48 8.82
CA ALA A 65 0.98 -9.32 9.29
C ALA A 65 1.43 -10.68 9.85
N HIS A 66 2.68 -11.07 9.63
CA HIS A 66 3.18 -12.41 9.96
C HIS A 66 3.98 -12.46 11.26
N GLY A 67 4.26 -11.32 11.90
CA GLY A 67 5.06 -11.23 13.12
C GLY A 67 6.55 -11.38 12.87
N SER A 68 7.02 -10.98 11.68
CA SER A 68 8.40 -11.15 11.22
C SER A 68 9.02 -9.85 10.72
N THR A 69 10.34 -9.80 10.60
CA THR A 69 11.00 -8.71 9.87
C THR A 69 10.86 -8.96 8.38
N ALA A 70 10.33 -7.99 7.63
CA ALA A 70 10.07 -8.11 6.21
C ALA A 70 10.56 -6.89 5.43
N VAL A 71 10.95 -7.11 4.18
CA VAL A 71 11.16 -6.04 3.20
C VAL A 71 10.15 -6.24 2.07
N ALA A 72 9.41 -5.19 1.75
CA ALA A 72 8.42 -5.21 0.68
C ALA A 72 8.64 -4.04 -0.29
N TRP A 73 8.35 -4.29 -1.56
CA TRP A 73 8.26 -3.26 -2.57
C TRP A 73 6.80 -2.85 -2.71
N LEU A 74 6.51 -1.57 -2.53
CA LEU A 74 5.26 -0.95 -2.92
C LEU A 74 5.42 -0.36 -4.32
N GLN A 75 4.65 -0.89 -5.25
CA GLN A 75 4.54 -0.41 -6.62
C GLN A 75 3.23 0.34 -6.77
N THR A 76 3.23 1.40 -7.59
CA THR A 76 2.02 2.12 -7.94
C THR A 76 2.06 2.61 -9.38
N SER A 77 0.90 2.63 -10.04
CA SER A 77 0.74 3.28 -11.34
C SER A 77 0.41 4.77 -11.21
N LEU A 78 0.23 5.29 -9.99
CA LEU A 78 -0.02 6.71 -9.76
C LEU A 78 1.25 7.51 -10.08
N PRO A 79 1.11 8.76 -10.57
CA PRO A 79 2.24 9.58 -10.98
C PRO A 79 2.94 10.20 -9.76
N VAL A 80 3.58 9.38 -8.91
CA VAL A 80 4.25 9.84 -7.70
C VAL A 80 5.51 10.64 -8.06
N ARG A 81 5.70 11.80 -7.43
CA ARG A 81 6.94 12.59 -7.50
C ARG A 81 7.82 12.41 -6.25
N GLU A 82 7.19 12.21 -5.11
CA GLU A 82 7.88 12.10 -3.82
C GLU A 82 7.12 11.18 -2.88
N ALA A 83 7.84 10.45 -2.04
CA ALA A 83 7.29 9.62 -0.99
C ALA A 83 8.02 9.89 0.33
N MET A 84 7.27 9.97 1.43
CA MET A 84 7.82 10.20 2.76
C MET A 84 7.04 9.43 3.81
N LEU A 85 7.71 8.94 4.86
CA LEU A 85 6.98 8.37 5.98
C LEU A 85 6.24 9.46 6.75
N CYS A 86 5.06 9.12 7.25
CA CYS A 86 4.27 10.00 8.09
C CYS A 86 3.71 9.24 9.29
N ASP A 87 3.31 9.99 10.31
CA ASP A 87 2.57 9.43 11.44
C ASP A 87 1.09 9.20 11.10
N LEU A 88 0.31 8.73 12.08
CA LEU A 88 -1.12 8.46 11.89
C LEU A 88 -1.95 9.73 11.63
N LEU A 89 -1.40 10.91 11.96
CA LEU A 89 -1.98 12.23 11.69
C LEU A 89 -1.42 12.84 10.40
N GLU A 90 -0.80 12.03 9.53
CA GLU A 90 -0.27 12.42 8.22
C GLU A 90 0.88 13.43 8.26
N ARG A 91 1.47 13.64 9.44
CA ARG A 91 2.58 14.57 9.61
C ARG A 91 3.87 13.89 9.13
N PRO A 92 4.59 14.47 8.15
CA PRO A 92 5.82 13.87 7.67
C PRO A 92 6.85 13.74 8.79
N THR A 93 7.53 12.59 8.83
CA THR A 93 8.66 12.40 9.75
C THR A 93 9.90 13.05 9.15
N ALA A 94 10.61 13.85 9.93
CA ALA A 94 11.81 14.55 9.45
C ALA A 94 12.87 13.55 8.95
N GLY A 95 13.41 13.78 7.74
CA GLY A 95 14.44 12.92 7.14
C GLY A 95 13.95 11.56 6.65
N SER A 96 12.64 11.34 6.54
CA SER A 96 12.04 10.04 6.21
C SER A 96 11.61 9.90 4.73
N CYS A 97 12.27 10.61 3.82
CA CYS A 97 12.04 10.44 2.40
C CYS A 97 12.33 8.99 2.00
N VAL A 98 11.39 8.36 1.30
CA VAL A 98 11.54 7.01 0.77
C VAL A 98 11.92 7.15 -0.70
N PRO A 99 13.13 6.71 -1.12
CA PRO A 99 13.55 6.82 -2.51
C PRO A 99 12.59 6.10 -3.46
N LEU A 100 12.21 6.78 -4.54
CA LEU A 100 11.46 6.16 -5.63
C LEU A 100 12.44 5.51 -6.61
N GLU A 101 12.56 4.19 -6.53
CA GLU A 101 13.42 3.41 -7.42
C GLU A 101 12.64 2.88 -8.64
N GLN A 102 13.33 2.31 -9.62
CA GLN A 102 12.69 1.70 -10.80
C GLN A 102 11.65 0.63 -10.44
N ARG A 103 11.88 -0.10 -9.35
CA ARG A 103 10.96 -1.15 -8.86
C ARG A 103 9.84 -0.61 -7.98
N GLY A 104 9.87 0.66 -7.57
CA GLY A 104 8.91 1.27 -6.65
C GLY A 104 9.57 1.71 -5.34
N LEU A 105 8.80 1.73 -4.26
CA LEU A 105 9.24 2.15 -2.93
C LEU A 105 9.65 0.93 -2.10
N ARG A 106 10.89 0.91 -1.61
CA ARG A 106 11.38 -0.16 -0.74
C ARG A 106 11.07 0.17 0.72
N LEU A 107 10.25 -0.66 1.36
CA LEU A 107 9.83 -0.50 2.75
C LEU A 107 10.32 -1.67 3.61
N SER A 108 10.87 -1.36 4.77
CA SER A 108 11.36 -2.34 5.75
C SER A 108 10.46 -2.32 6.97
N PHE A 109 10.05 -3.49 7.44
CA PHE A 109 9.13 -3.66 8.56
C PHE A 109 9.78 -4.49 9.67
N THR A 110 9.56 -4.11 10.92
CA THR A 110 9.71 -4.99 12.09
C THR A 110 8.42 -5.78 12.34
N PRO A 111 8.42 -6.84 13.16
CA PRO A 111 7.22 -7.60 13.49
C PRO A 111 6.03 -6.72 13.89
N PHE A 112 4.89 -6.91 13.24
CA PHE A 112 3.63 -6.17 13.47
C PHE A 112 3.71 -4.66 13.29
N GLN A 113 4.73 -4.15 12.60
CA GLN A 113 4.88 -2.71 12.38
C GLN A 113 3.82 -2.19 11.42
N VAL A 114 3.26 -1.03 11.74
CA VAL A 114 2.45 -0.22 10.83
C VAL A 114 3.31 0.92 10.30
N LEU A 115 3.31 1.11 8.98
CA LEU A 115 3.94 2.25 8.30
C LEU A 115 2.87 3.02 7.52
N SER A 116 2.92 4.35 7.63
CA SER A 116 2.15 5.24 6.75
C SER A 116 3.13 5.98 5.84
N VAL A 117 2.82 6.04 4.55
CA VAL A 117 3.60 6.75 3.54
C VAL A 117 2.70 7.80 2.90
N LEU A 118 3.16 9.04 2.87
CA LEU A 118 2.57 10.11 2.10
C LEU A 118 3.18 10.06 0.69
N LEU A 119 2.35 9.81 -0.32
CA LEU A 119 2.70 9.81 -1.74
C LEU A 119 2.26 11.14 -2.35
N VAL A 120 3.20 12.01 -2.68
CA VAL A 120 2.93 13.28 -3.35
C VAL A 120 2.88 13.03 -4.86
N LEU A 121 1.79 13.41 -5.52
CA LEU A 121 1.54 13.19 -6.94
C LEU A 121 2.10 14.35 -7.79
N ARG A 122 2.39 14.06 -9.07
CA ARG A 122 2.61 15.07 -10.11
C ARG A 122 1.26 15.70 -10.45
N GLN A 123 1.25 17.03 -10.61
CA GLN A 123 0.13 17.77 -11.16
C GLN A 123 -0.01 17.51 -12.66
#